data_AF-A0A3N4ZGY5-F1
#
_entry.id   AF-A0A3N4ZGY5-F1
#
_cell.length_a   1.000
_cell.length_b   1.000
_cell.length_c   1.000
_cell.angle_alpha   90.00
_cell.angle_beta   90.00
_cell.angle_gamma   90.00
#
_symmetry.space_group_name_H-M   'P 1'
#
loop_
_entity.id
_entity.type
_entity.pdbx_description
1 polymer ?
#
loop_
_entity_poly.entity_id
_entity_poly.type
_entity_poly.pdbx_seq_one_letter_code
_entity_poly.pdbx_strand_id
1 'polypeptide(L)'
;MANNGQTDTAVLVAMLSERTAVNVRLALVADAQQWRLHHGQVTLDDDAPLKERAWRYSTASFLELCLPGPTVAALLRGDEQDVDGLHVVVPGPPASSASAYQLRGQEEWGRVTTPWPRTEWAISRDNSTPQPGYDLLVGDGPSFLNFDQALSAFLHQRPHESAADRSDLWRIVLPQRAGWLSQITIRPDLLTAVVDGEALDDAALELSWAAGNERQSVDGAGTYCFPLPHGLAHDSLLMLRRENQWLDWRSFSAPAYGRARDASVVWEQLGPELDILLANGEGRYLECKREVPEGESRKKMLKTIAAFASQDGGTVLIGVRDDLQIVGLPDGANVDKQVLQVVGMIRDTLEPVPPYDTRVIDHDGKTVLAIEVSGGGQMYAYRDGQRAEFYVRVGPNTVPARPHEIAAGFRQAPTGTTF
;
A
#
# COMPACT_ATOMS: atom_id res chain seq x y z
N MET A 1 -10.51 4.82 -2.55
CA MET A 1 -11.04 4.32 -3.84
C MET A 1 -10.50 5.28 -4.88
N ALA A 2 -9.52 4.85 -5.67
CA ALA A 2 -9.04 5.62 -6.81
C ALA A 2 -10.22 5.93 -7.73
N ASN A 3 -10.33 7.17 -8.20
CA ASN A 3 -11.32 7.50 -9.21
C ASN A 3 -10.81 6.91 -10.53
N ASN A 4 -11.38 5.78 -10.94
CA ASN A 4 -10.95 5.02 -12.10
C ASN A 4 -11.63 5.58 -13.36
N GLY A 5 -10.82 6.08 -14.29
CA GLY A 5 -11.27 6.55 -15.60
C GLY A 5 -10.57 5.83 -16.74
N GLN A 6 -10.96 6.16 -17.96
CA GLN A 6 -10.17 5.88 -19.15
C GLN A 6 -9.70 7.21 -19.76
N THR A 7 -8.49 7.22 -20.29
CA THR A 7 -7.94 8.34 -21.06
C THR A 7 -7.54 7.82 -22.43
N ASP A 8 -7.87 8.56 -23.48
CA ASP A 8 -7.41 8.26 -24.83
C ASP A 8 -5.87 8.37 -24.88
N THR A 9 -5.20 7.35 -25.41
CA THR A 9 -3.73 7.34 -25.51
C THR A 9 -3.20 8.52 -26.31
N ALA A 10 -3.98 9.09 -27.25
CA ALA A 10 -3.61 10.28 -27.98
C ALA A 10 -3.36 11.50 -27.07
N VAL A 11 -4.10 11.62 -25.96
CA VAL A 11 -3.88 12.67 -24.96
C VAL A 11 -2.53 12.49 -24.26
N LEU A 12 -2.16 11.24 -23.97
CA LEU A 12 -0.87 10.92 -23.34
C LEU A 12 0.30 11.15 -24.31
N VAL A 13 0.13 10.80 -25.58
CA VAL A 13 1.10 11.09 -26.65
C VAL A 13 1.32 12.59 -26.80
N ALA A 14 0.26 13.40 -26.81
CA ALA A 14 0.35 14.86 -26.87
C ALA A 14 1.09 15.42 -25.65
N MET A 15 0.69 14.99 -24.44
CA MET A 15 1.32 15.40 -23.18
C MET A 15 2.83 15.08 -23.15
N LEU A 16 3.24 13.91 -23.66
CA LEU A 16 4.65 13.54 -23.78
C LEU A 16 5.37 14.39 -24.84
N SER A 17 4.74 14.62 -25.99
CA SER A 17 5.36 15.34 -27.11
C SER A 17 5.69 16.80 -26.78
N GLU A 18 4.95 17.42 -25.87
CA GLU A 18 5.16 18.80 -25.43
C GLU A 18 6.31 18.95 -24.43
N ARG A 19 6.81 17.85 -23.86
CA ARG A 19 7.87 17.88 -22.84
C ARG A 19 9.25 17.82 -23.48
N THR A 20 10.14 18.69 -23.01
CA THR A 20 11.54 18.71 -23.45
C THR A 20 12.28 17.43 -23.07
N ALA A 21 12.02 16.92 -21.87
CA ALA A 21 12.57 15.67 -21.38
C ALA A 21 11.62 15.01 -20.37
N VAL A 22 11.73 13.70 -20.22
CA VAL A 22 11.00 12.90 -19.24
C VAL A 22 11.90 11.82 -18.67
N ASN A 23 11.65 11.46 -17.41
CA ASN A 23 12.35 10.40 -16.72
C ASN A 23 11.73 9.05 -17.07
N VAL A 24 12.52 8.14 -17.61
CA VAL A 24 12.03 6.86 -18.14
C VAL A 24 12.81 5.71 -17.53
N ARG A 25 12.08 4.67 -17.13
CA ARG A 25 12.63 3.34 -16.84
C ARG A 25 12.10 2.35 -17.85
N LEU A 26 12.98 1.69 -18.59
CA LEU A 26 12.63 0.68 -19.58
C LEU A 26 13.18 -0.68 -19.14
N ALA A 27 12.37 -1.71 -19.31
CA ALA A 27 12.81 -3.10 -19.29
C ALA A 27 12.57 -3.70 -20.67
N LEU A 28 13.65 -4.16 -21.29
CA LEU A 28 13.71 -4.63 -22.65
C LEU A 28 14.12 -6.10 -22.68
N VAL A 29 13.56 -6.85 -23.61
CA VAL A 29 13.86 -8.27 -23.82
C VAL A 29 14.38 -8.44 -25.24
N ALA A 30 15.47 -9.19 -25.39
CA ALA A 30 16.07 -9.44 -26.70
C ALA A 30 15.10 -10.23 -27.61
N ASP A 31 14.96 -9.80 -28.86
CA ASP A 31 14.23 -10.51 -29.91
C ASP A 31 15.02 -10.45 -31.22
N ALA A 32 15.79 -11.50 -31.48
CA ALA A 32 16.72 -11.61 -32.62
C ALA A 32 17.69 -10.42 -32.75
N GLN A 33 17.41 -9.47 -33.64
CA GLN A 33 18.24 -8.28 -33.91
C GLN A 33 17.66 -7.00 -33.28
N GLN A 34 16.58 -7.10 -32.52
CA GLN A 34 15.85 -5.97 -31.94
C GLN A 34 15.64 -6.17 -30.44
N TRP A 35 15.22 -5.11 -29.76
CA TRP A 35 14.89 -5.12 -28.33
C TRP A 35 13.42 -4.77 -28.13
N ARG A 36 12.63 -5.71 -27.61
CA ARG A 36 11.22 -5.47 -27.36
C ARG A 36 11.00 -4.85 -26.00
N LEU A 37 10.13 -3.85 -25.95
CA LEU A 37 9.67 -3.29 -24.69
C LEU A 37 8.81 -4.31 -23.93
N HIS A 38 9.23 -4.64 -22.72
CA HIS A 38 8.45 -5.44 -21.78
C HIS A 38 7.70 -4.55 -20.79
N HIS A 39 8.37 -3.54 -20.24
CA HIS A 39 7.78 -2.56 -19.33
C HIS A 39 8.43 -1.19 -19.51
N GLY A 40 7.62 -0.15 -19.63
CA GLY A 40 8.04 1.24 -19.62
C GLY A 40 7.36 2.00 -18.50
N GLN A 41 8.15 2.63 -17.63
CA GLN A 41 7.65 3.56 -16.63
C GLN A 41 8.14 4.97 -16.97
N VAL A 42 7.21 5.91 -17.15
CA VAL A 42 7.50 7.32 -17.41
C VAL A 42 7.08 8.14 -16.20
N THR A 43 7.97 8.99 -15.71
CA THR A 43 7.67 9.95 -14.65
C THR A 43 7.76 11.35 -15.24
N LEU A 44 6.63 12.04 -15.24
CA LEU A 44 6.44 13.39 -15.77
C LEU A 44 6.79 14.43 -14.70
N ASP A 45 8.03 14.36 -14.23
CA ASP A 45 8.56 15.18 -13.15
C ASP A 45 9.81 15.90 -13.63
N ASP A 46 9.64 17.15 -14.01
CA ASP A 46 10.67 17.96 -14.66
C ASP A 46 11.81 18.35 -13.69
N ASP A 47 11.55 18.26 -12.38
CA ASP A 47 12.46 18.70 -11.31
C ASP A 47 13.17 17.55 -10.57
N ALA A 48 12.84 16.29 -10.88
CA ALA A 48 13.44 15.15 -10.20
C ALA A 48 14.85 14.85 -10.72
N PRO A 49 15.90 14.91 -9.86
CA PRO A 49 17.25 14.53 -10.27
C PRO A 49 17.28 13.04 -10.62
N LEU A 50 17.54 12.73 -11.89
CA LEU A 50 17.68 11.35 -12.33
C LEU A 50 19.11 10.86 -12.13
N LYS A 51 19.25 9.66 -11.56
CA LYS A 51 20.49 8.90 -11.63
C LYS A 51 20.39 7.93 -12.80
N GLU A 52 21.02 8.30 -13.91
CA GLU A 52 21.11 7.40 -15.05
C GLU A 52 21.76 6.08 -14.64
N ARG A 53 21.13 4.96 -15.01
CA ARG A 53 21.67 3.61 -14.81
C ARG A 53 21.22 2.68 -15.90
N ALA A 54 22.11 1.77 -16.28
CA ALA A 54 21.83 0.71 -17.22
C ALA A 54 22.34 -0.62 -16.67
N TRP A 55 21.50 -1.66 -16.69
CA TRP A 55 21.90 -3.05 -16.48
C TRP A 55 21.69 -3.81 -17.78
N ARG A 56 22.77 -4.34 -18.35
CA ARG A 56 22.74 -5.05 -19.64
C ARG A 56 23.10 -6.52 -19.44
N TYR A 57 22.29 -7.39 -20.05
CA TYR A 57 22.42 -8.84 -20.05
C TYR A 57 22.25 -9.37 -21.48
N SER A 58 22.57 -10.64 -21.71
CA SER A 58 22.44 -11.26 -23.03
C SER A 58 20.99 -11.30 -23.55
N THR A 59 20.01 -11.42 -22.65
CA THR A 59 18.58 -11.58 -22.99
C THR A 59 17.70 -10.42 -22.52
N ALA A 60 18.25 -9.49 -21.73
CA ALA A 60 17.49 -8.41 -21.10
C ALA A 60 18.34 -7.13 -20.94
N SER A 61 17.70 -5.96 -21.01
CA SER A 61 18.31 -4.68 -20.68
C SER A 61 17.36 -3.82 -19.85
N PHE A 62 17.86 -3.24 -18.77
CA PHE A 62 17.11 -2.35 -17.87
C PHE A 62 17.76 -0.98 -17.88
N LEU A 63 17.01 0.04 -18.27
CA LEU A 63 17.51 1.39 -18.51
C LEU A 63 16.73 2.37 -17.63
N GLU A 64 17.42 3.29 -16.98
CA GLU A 64 16.85 4.47 -16.34
C GLU A 64 17.56 5.68 -16.94
N LEU A 65 16.82 6.46 -17.73
CA LEU A 65 17.34 7.48 -18.63
C LEU A 65 16.43 8.71 -18.61
N CYS A 66 17.01 9.86 -18.97
CA CYS A 66 16.25 11.06 -19.30
C CYS A 66 16.14 11.13 -20.82
N LEU A 67 14.92 10.99 -21.35
CA LEU A 67 14.67 10.95 -22.79
C LEU A 67 13.83 12.15 -23.24
N PRO A 68 14.01 12.65 -24.48
CA PRO A 68 13.08 13.63 -25.05
C PRO A 68 11.66 13.11 -25.04
N GLY A 69 10.70 13.93 -24.61
CA GLY A 69 9.29 13.59 -24.59
C GLY A 69 8.76 13.05 -25.94
N PRO A 70 9.11 13.67 -27.10
CA PRO A 70 8.76 13.15 -28.42
C PRO A 70 9.25 11.73 -28.72
N THR A 71 10.42 11.32 -28.21
CA THR A 71 10.95 9.96 -28.39
C THR A 71 10.07 8.94 -27.68
N VAL A 72 9.63 9.25 -26.46
CA VAL A 72 8.73 8.39 -25.67
C VAL A 72 7.33 8.37 -26.29
N ALA A 73 6.86 9.52 -26.78
CA ALA A 73 5.58 9.62 -27.49
C ALA A 73 5.57 8.76 -28.77
N ALA A 74 6.68 8.73 -29.51
CA ALA A 74 6.86 7.87 -30.68
C ALA A 74 6.77 6.38 -30.31
N LEU A 75 7.50 5.94 -29.28
CA LEU A 75 7.39 4.57 -28.75
C LEU A 75 5.94 4.23 -28.35
N LEU A 76 5.24 5.15 -27.70
CA LEU A 76 3.84 4.95 -27.28
C LEU A 76 2.88 4.78 -28.47
N ARG A 77 3.20 5.38 -29.63
CA ARG A 77 2.50 5.17 -30.91
C ARG A 77 2.92 3.91 -31.66
N GLY A 78 3.87 3.15 -31.12
CA GLY A 78 4.41 1.95 -31.75
C GLY A 78 5.50 2.23 -32.80
N ASP A 79 6.01 3.46 -32.87
CA ASP A 79 7.15 3.79 -33.72
C ASP A 79 8.43 3.19 -33.12
N GLU A 80 9.29 2.59 -33.94
CA GLU A 80 10.60 2.07 -33.51
C GLU A 80 11.54 3.22 -33.16
N GLN A 81 12.34 3.11 -32.10
CA GLN A 81 13.29 4.15 -31.69
C GLN A 81 14.62 3.54 -31.24
N ASP A 82 15.72 4.24 -31.52
CA ASP A 82 17.02 3.90 -30.93
C ASP A 82 17.18 4.57 -29.56
N VAL A 83 17.29 3.76 -28.51
CA VAL A 83 17.42 4.20 -27.13
C VAL A 83 18.68 3.61 -26.53
N ASP A 84 19.63 4.45 -26.14
CA ASP A 84 20.89 4.03 -25.49
C ASP A 84 21.66 2.95 -26.29
N GLY A 85 21.67 3.11 -27.63
CA GLY A 85 22.30 2.19 -28.56
C GLY A 85 21.53 0.90 -28.85
N LEU A 86 20.30 0.76 -28.34
CA LEU A 86 19.42 -0.37 -28.57
C LEU A 86 18.26 0.03 -29.48
N HIS A 87 18.00 -0.77 -30.51
CA HIS A 87 16.85 -0.58 -31.39
C HIS A 87 15.58 -1.14 -30.74
N VAL A 88 14.74 -0.26 -30.19
CA VAL A 88 13.58 -0.58 -29.36
C VAL A 88 12.29 -0.63 -30.16
N VAL A 89 11.53 -1.70 -29.98
CA VAL A 89 10.21 -1.92 -30.59
C VAL A 89 9.17 -2.17 -29.50
N VAL A 90 7.99 -1.56 -29.61
CA VAL A 90 6.87 -1.80 -28.70
C VAL A 90 5.99 -2.93 -29.27
N PRO A 91 5.70 -4.00 -28.51
CA PRO A 91 4.95 -5.14 -29.01
C PRO A 91 3.46 -4.83 -29.20
N GLY A 92 2.88 -5.39 -30.27
CA GLY A 92 1.44 -5.29 -30.56
C GLY A 92 1.02 -3.93 -31.12
N PRO A 93 -0.26 -3.78 -31.50
CA PRO A 93 -0.80 -2.49 -31.90
C PRO A 93 -0.84 -1.54 -30.69
N PRO A 94 -0.63 -0.22 -30.89
CA PRO A 94 -0.80 0.76 -29.82
C PRO A 94 -2.20 0.69 -29.22
N ALA A 95 -2.29 0.69 -27.89
CA ALA A 95 -3.57 0.73 -27.22
C ALA A 95 -4.27 2.07 -27.49
N SER A 96 -5.58 2.04 -27.73
CA SER A 96 -6.40 3.24 -27.94
C SER A 96 -6.75 3.96 -26.63
N SER A 97 -6.64 3.29 -25.49
CA SER A 97 -6.89 3.88 -24.18
C SER A 97 -5.97 3.37 -23.09
N ALA A 98 -5.82 4.18 -22.06
CA ALA A 98 -5.14 3.85 -20.82
C ALA A 98 -6.12 3.95 -19.64
N SER A 99 -5.97 3.06 -18.67
CA SER A 99 -6.67 3.19 -17.39
C SER A 99 -6.06 4.35 -16.62
N ALA A 100 -6.88 5.27 -16.13
CA ALA A 100 -6.45 6.47 -15.41
C ALA A 100 -6.86 6.37 -13.94
N TYR A 101 -5.92 6.69 -13.05
CA TYR A 101 -6.08 6.63 -11.60
C TYR A 101 -5.67 7.97 -11.00
N GLN A 102 -6.57 8.61 -10.27
CA GLN A 102 -6.19 9.70 -9.38
C GLN A 102 -6.00 9.14 -7.97
N LEU A 103 -4.77 9.28 -7.46
CA LEU A 103 -4.32 8.71 -6.21
C LEU A 103 -3.99 9.82 -5.23
N ARG A 104 -4.50 9.72 -4.01
CA ARG A 104 -4.20 10.67 -2.94
C ARG A 104 -2.77 10.49 -2.42
N GLY A 105 -2.28 11.44 -1.65
CA GLY A 105 -1.02 11.28 -0.91
C GLY A 105 -1.08 10.03 -0.03
N GLN A 106 0.06 9.34 0.09
CA GLN A 106 0.22 8.12 0.90
C GLN A 106 -0.65 6.92 0.47
N GLU A 107 -1.38 6.99 -0.65
CA GLU A 107 -2.07 5.83 -1.23
C GLU A 107 -1.07 4.92 -1.95
N GLU A 108 -0.92 3.70 -1.43
CA GLU A 108 -0.13 2.66 -2.07
C GLU A 108 -0.86 2.16 -3.32
N TRP A 109 -0.17 2.22 -4.46
CA TRP A 109 -0.67 1.68 -5.72
C TRP A 109 0.47 1.10 -6.54
N GLY A 110 0.34 -0.16 -6.95
CA GLY A 110 1.39 -0.86 -7.67
C GLY A 110 2.73 -0.82 -6.93
N ARG A 111 2.70 -0.96 -5.59
CA ARG A 111 3.86 -0.92 -4.67
C ARG A 111 4.65 0.39 -4.66
N VAL A 112 4.03 1.46 -5.13
CA VAL A 112 4.57 2.81 -5.06
C VAL A 112 3.69 3.63 -4.13
N THR A 113 4.34 4.32 -3.20
CA THR A 113 3.71 5.28 -2.30
C THR A 113 4.48 6.58 -2.42
N THR A 114 3.75 7.68 -2.60
CA THR A 114 4.32 9.03 -2.67
C THR A 114 3.73 9.88 -1.55
N PRO A 115 4.50 10.83 -0.97
CA PRO A 115 3.95 11.76 0.01
C PRO A 115 2.84 12.63 -0.58
N TRP A 116 2.99 13.03 -1.84
CA TRP A 116 2.02 13.83 -2.58
C TRP A 116 1.08 12.97 -3.45
N PRO A 117 -0.10 13.49 -3.79
CA PRO A 117 -1.01 12.93 -4.78
C PRO A 117 -0.37 12.79 -6.16
N ARG A 118 -0.95 11.92 -6.99
CA ARG A 118 -0.48 11.70 -8.36
C ARG A 118 -1.60 11.20 -9.25
N THR A 119 -1.46 11.49 -10.54
CA THR A 119 -2.24 10.83 -11.59
C THR A 119 -1.38 9.75 -12.22
N GLU A 120 -1.92 8.55 -12.32
CA GLU A 120 -1.26 7.44 -13.00
C GLU A 120 -2.10 6.95 -14.17
N TRP A 121 -1.44 6.67 -15.29
CA TRP A 121 -2.02 5.97 -16.43
C TRP A 121 -1.32 4.64 -16.63
N ALA A 122 -2.10 3.57 -16.82
CA ALA A 122 -1.60 2.24 -17.10
C ALA A 122 -2.15 1.72 -18.43
N ILE A 123 -1.26 1.21 -19.28
CA ILE A 123 -1.60 0.48 -20.51
C ILE A 123 -1.17 -0.96 -20.31
N SER A 124 -2.12 -1.88 -20.39
CA SER A 124 -1.86 -3.31 -20.23
C SER A 124 -1.12 -3.88 -21.45
N ARG A 125 -0.22 -4.82 -21.19
CA ARG A 125 0.42 -5.65 -22.21
C ARG A 125 -0.60 -6.62 -22.80
N ASP A 126 -0.44 -6.95 -24.07
CA ASP A 126 -1.16 -8.06 -24.67
C ASP A 126 -0.69 -9.39 -24.06
N ASN A 127 -1.62 -10.18 -23.52
CA ASN A 127 -1.38 -11.50 -22.94
C ASN A 127 -0.78 -12.50 -23.94
N SER A 128 -0.87 -12.23 -25.24
CA SER A 128 -0.24 -13.04 -26.29
C SER A 128 1.28 -12.80 -26.42
N THR A 129 1.80 -11.75 -25.78
CA THR A 129 3.22 -11.38 -25.85
C THR A 129 4.08 -12.45 -25.15
N PRO A 130 5.13 -12.98 -25.81
CA PRO A 130 6.01 -13.95 -25.19
C PRO A 130 6.63 -13.38 -23.91
N GLN A 131 6.50 -14.13 -22.81
CA GLN A 131 7.12 -13.76 -21.54
C GLN A 131 8.64 -14.04 -21.58
N PRO A 132 9.45 -13.27 -20.84
CA PRO A 132 10.86 -13.57 -20.64
C PRO A 132 11.05 -14.98 -20.06
N GLY A 133 12.12 -15.65 -20.43
CA GLY A 133 12.49 -16.94 -19.85
C GLY A 133 12.91 -16.83 -18.38
N TYR A 134 12.97 -17.97 -17.69
CA TYR A 134 13.43 -18.08 -16.29
C TYR A 134 14.95 -18.28 -16.18
N ASP A 135 15.71 -17.80 -17.17
CA ASP A 135 17.15 -17.98 -17.21
C ASP A 135 17.86 -17.02 -16.25
N LEU A 136 18.99 -17.48 -15.71
CA LEU A 136 19.87 -16.68 -14.87
C LEU A 136 20.37 -15.45 -15.63
N LEU A 137 20.21 -14.27 -15.05
CA LEU A 137 20.73 -13.02 -15.59
C LEU A 137 22.11 -12.72 -15.00
N VAL A 138 23.15 -12.84 -15.85
CA VAL A 138 24.54 -12.48 -15.54
C VAL A 138 25.03 -11.51 -16.61
N GLY A 139 25.55 -10.36 -16.19
CA GLY A 139 25.91 -9.25 -17.07
C GLY A 139 26.57 -8.10 -16.30
N ASP A 140 26.44 -6.88 -16.81
CA ASP A 140 27.09 -5.69 -16.23
C ASP A 140 26.39 -5.17 -14.94
N GLY A 141 25.15 -5.60 -14.71
CA GLY A 141 24.38 -5.34 -13.48
C GLY A 141 24.55 -6.45 -12.43
N PRO A 142 23.83 -6.37 -11.29
CA PRO A 142 23.76 -7.47 -10.33
C PRO A 142 23.23 -8.76 -10.96
N SER A 143 23.60 -9.91 -10.41
CA SER A 143 23.09 -11.21 -10.87
C SER A 143 21.71 -11.50 -10.28
N PHE A 144 20.79 -12.01 -11.10
CA PHE A 144 19.43 -12.34 -10.69
C PHE A 144 19.02 -13.72 -11.17
N LEU A 145 18.16 -14.41 -10.41
CA LEU A 145 17.69 -15.76 -10.78
C LEU A 145 16.87 -15.77 -12.06
N ASN A 146 16.17 -14.67 -12.35
CA ASN A 146 15.33 -14.50 -13.53
C ASN A 146 15.07 -13.01 -13.81
N PHE A 147 14.35 -12.76 -14.90
CA PHE A 147 13.96 -11.42 -15.33
C PHE A 147 13.10 -10.67 -14.31
N ASP A 148 12.11 -11.32 -13.68
CA ASP A 148 11.19 -10.66 -12.77
C ASP A 148 11.87 -10.15 -11.50
N GLN A 149 12.84 -10.91 -10.97
CA GLN A 149 13.68 -10.46 -9.87
C GLN A 149 14.49 -9.21 -10.26
N ALA A 150 15.08 -9.21 -11.46
CA ALA A 150 15.84 -8.09 -11.96
C ALA A 150 14.95 -6.86 -12.16
N LEU A 151 13.76 -7.03 -12.74
CA LEU A 151 12.76 -5.98 -12.95
C LEU A 151 12.32 -5.37 -11.61
N SER A 152 11.92 -6.21 -10.66
CA SER A 152 11.50 -5.79 -9.32
C SER A 152 12.62 -5.01 -8.61
N ALA A 153 13.86 -5.54 -8.66
CA ALA A 153 15.02 -4.87 -8.08
C ALA A 153 15.30 -3.50 -8.71
N PHE A 154 15.23 -3.43 -10.04
CA PHE A 154 15.51 -2.21 -10.79
C PHE A 154 14.51 -1.09 -10.46
N LEU A 155 13.23 -1.44 -10.39
CA LEU A 155 12.14 -0.48 -10.17
C LEU A 155 11.97 -0.07 -8.70
N HIS A 156 12.10 -1.00 -7.75
CA HIS A 156 11.65 -0.81 -6.36
C HIS A 156 12.75 -0.81 -5.30
N GLN A 157 13.99 -1.20 -5.61
CA GLN A 157 15.12 -1.21 -4.66
C GLN A 157 14.83 -1.95 -3.33
N ARG A 158 13.93 -2.94 -3.35
CA ARG A 158 13.41 -3.73 -2.20
C ARG A 158 13.30 -5.22 -2.61
N PRO A 159 13.05 -6.20 -1.70
CA PRO A 159 13.52 -7.57 -1.91
C PRO A 159 13.01 -8.22 -3.20
N HIS A 160 13.88 -9.02 -3.79
CA HIS A 160 13.75 -9.60 -5.13
C HIS A 160 12.58 -10.58 -5.19
N GLU A 161 11.51 -10.22 -5.90
CA GLU A 161 10.37 -11.12 -6.12
C GLU A 161 10.50 -11.82 -7.47
N SER A 162 10.40 -13.14 -7.46
CA SER A 162 10.49 -13.98 -8.67
C SER A 162 9.21 -14.00 -9.52
N ALA A 163 8.17 -13.25 -9.11
CA ALA A 163 6.84 -13.27 -9.72
C ALA A 163 6.15 -11.91 -9.63
N ALA A 164 6.85 -10.85 -10.02
CA ALA A 164 6.23 -9.55 -10.22
C ALA A 164 5.34 -9.61 -11.47
N ASP A 165 4.14 -10.20 -11.33
CA ASP A 165 3.14 -10.24 -12.41
C ASP A 165 2.64 -8.82 -12.68
N ARG A 166 3.41 -8.11 -13.50
CA ARG A 166 3.10 -6.78 -14.00
C ARG A 166 2.53 -6.93 -15.40
N SER A 167 1.21 -6.79 -15.45
CA SER A 167 0.44 -6.77 -16.68
C SER A 167 0.53 -5.43 -17.41
N ASP A 168 1.20 -4.41 -16.86
CA ASP A 168 1.36 -3.09 -17.49
C ASP A 168 2.57 -3.03 -18.43
N LEU A 169 2.30 -2.77 -19.71
CA LEU A 169 3.32 -2.42 -20.71
C LEU A 169 3.83 -1.00 -20.47
N TRP A 170 2.93 -0.06 -20.20
CA TRP A 170 3.28 1.32 -19.84
C TRP A 170 2.64 1.75 -18.54
N ARG A 171 3.42 2.43 -17.70
CA ARG A 171 2.95 3.20 -16.54
C ARG A 171 3.46 4.63 -16.65
N ILE A 172 2.56 5.59 -16.78
CA ILE A 172 2.89 7.01 -16.87
C ILE A 172 2.41 7.67 -15.58
N VAL A 173 3.30 8.38 -14.89
CA VAL A 173 3.04 8.99 -13.58
C VAL A 173 3.23 10.49 -13.67
N LEU A 174 2.21 11.25 -13.31
CA LEU A 174 2.26 12.70 -13.14
C LEU A 174 2.10 13.04 -11.66
N PRO A 175 3.16 13.51 -10.98
CA PRO A 175 3.04 14.11 -9.65
C PRO A 175 2.04 15.28 -9.64
N GLN A 176 1.19 15.36 -8.63
CA GLN A 176 0.25 16.45 -8.42
C GLN A 176 0.66 17.22 -7.16
N ARG A 177 1.60 18.17 -7.31
CA ARG A 177 2.21 18.93 -6.20
C ARG A 177 1.54 20.26 -5.87
N ALA A 178 0.37 20.55 -6.46
CA ALA A 178 -0.37 21.78 -6.17
C ALA A 178 -0.63 21.94 -4.65
N GLY A 179 -1.00 20.86 -3.97
CA GLY A 179 -1.08 20.81 -2.51
C GLY A 179 -1.28 19.38 -2.00
N TRP A 180 -0.71 19.07 -0.84
CA TRP A 180 -0.85 17.77 -0.17
C TRP A 180 -0.77 17.85 1.35
N LEU A 181 -1.23 16.79 2.01
CA LEU A 181 -1.20 16.63 3.47
C LEU A 181 0.04 15.81 3.83
N SER A 182 1.09 16.47 4.30
CA SER A 182 2.38 15.81 4.60
C SER A 182 2.38 15.12 5.96
N GLN A 183 1.67 15.69 6.94
CA GLN A 183 1.47 15.09 8.25
C GLN A 183 0.12 15.50 8.85
N ILE A 184 -0.55 14.58 9.51
CA ILE A 184 -1.77 14.81 10.26
C ILE A 184 -1.59 14.22 11.65
N THR A 185 -1.68 15.06 12.67
CA THR A 185 -1.63 14.64 14.06
C THR A 185 -3.03 14.74 14.66
N ILE A 186 -3.54 13.65 15.21
CA ILE A 186 -4.85 13.62 15.86
C ILE A 186 -4.64 13.43 17.37
N ARG A 187 -5.09 14.43 18.12
CA ARG A 187 -5.19 14.45 19.59
C ARG A 187 -6.68 14.31 19.99
N PRO A 188 -7.01 14.05 21.27
CA PRO A 188 -8.40 13.90 21.71
C PRO A 188 -9.30 15.11 21.42
N ASP A 189 -8.73 16.31 21.41
CA ASP A 189 -9.45 17.59 21.32
C ASP A 189 -9.01 18.46 20.13
N LEU A 190 -8.10 17.95 19.29
CA LEU A 190 -7.51 18.71 18.19
C LEU A 190 -7.05 17.81 17.05
N LEU A 191 -7.44 18.14 15.82
CA LEU A 191 -6.79 17.64 14.62
C LEU A 191 -5.85 18.72 14.10
N THR A 192 -4.60 18.36 13.86
CA THR A 192 -3.59 19.23 13.24
C THR A 192 -3.18 18.64 11.91
N ALA A 193 -3.25 19.41 10.84
CA ALA A 193 -2.83 19.03 9.50
C ALA A 193 -1.71 19.96 9.01
N VAL A 194 -0.61 19.37 8.57
CA VAL A 194 0.46 20.06 7.86
C VAL A 194 0.16 19.97 6.36
N VAL A 195 -0.04 21.13 5.75
CA VAL A 195 -0.29 21.30 4.32
C VAL A 195 0.99 21.81 3.67
N ASP A 196 1.45 21.11 2.65
CA ASP A 196 2.53 21.53 1.77
C ASP A 196 1.99 21.68 0.34
N GLY A 197 2.68 22.41 -0.54
CA GLY A 197 2.22 22.61 -1.91
C GLY A 197 2.99 23.66 -2.68
N GLU A 198 2.97 23.55 -4.01
CA GLU A 198 3.56 24.50 -4.94
C GLU A 198 2.56 25.55 -5.44
N ALA A 199 1.25 25.30 -5.31
CA ALA A 199 0.18 26.17 -5.85
C ALA A 199 -1.09 26.08 -5.00
N LEU A 200 -1.07 26.74 -3.83
CA LEU A 200 -2.12 26.72 -2.80
C LEU A 200 -3.09 27.91 -2.87
N ASP A 201 -2.96 28.79 -3.87
CA ASP A 201 -3.90 29.89 -4.06
C ASP A 201 -5.35 29.35 -4.20
N ASP A 202 -6.28 30.00 -3.51
CA ASP A 202 -7.71 29.64 -3.43
C ASP A 202 -7.99 28.22 -2.90
N ALA A 203 -7.00 27.58 -2.25
CA ALA A 203 -7.20 26.31 -1.58
C ALA A 203 -7.94 26.49 -0.25
N ALA A 204 -8.72 25.47 0.11
CA ALA A 204 -9.38 25.36 1.39
C ALA A 204 -9.15 23.97 1.99
N LEU A 205 -9.00 23.94 3.30
CA LEU A 205 -8.95 22.71 4.07
C LEU A 205 -10.30 22.53 4.76
N GLU A 206 -10.91 21.38 4.57
CA GLU A 206 -12.23 21.06 5.08
C GLU A 206 -12.20 19.75 5.88
N LEU A 207 -12.69 19.80 7.10
CA LEU A 207 -13.00 18.61 7.89
C LEU A 207 -14.52 18.42 7.89
N SER A 208 -14.98 17.27 7.40
CA SER A 208 -16.41 16.94 7.29
C SER A 208 -16.73 15.64 8.01
N TRP A 209 -17.95 15.52 8.55
CA TRP A 209 -18.47 14.35 9.25
C TRP A 209 -19.99 14.25 9.03
N ALA A 210 -20.63 13.20 9.53
CA ALA A 210 -22.05 12.93 9.27
C ALA A 210 -23.02 14.07 9.66
N ALA A 211 -22.68 14.86 10.70
CA ALA A 211 -23.55 15.90 11.24
C ALA A 211 -23.14 17.33 10.81
N GLY A 212 -22.04 17.51 10.06
CA GLY A 212 -21.57 18.83 9.68
C GLY A 212 -20.21 18.85 8.99
N ASN A 213 -19.72 20.05 8.72
CA ASN A 213 -18.36 20.29 8.27
C ASN A 213 -17.83 21.61 8.84
N GLU A 214 -16.52 21.72 8.90
CA GLU A 214 -15.78 22.93 9.20
C GLU A 214 -14.77 23.16 8.09
N ARG A 215 -14.66 24.40 7.61
CA ARG A 215 -13.78 24.77 6.50
C ARG A 215 -12.97 26.01 6.86
N GLN A 216 -11.69 25.98 6.54
CA GLN A 216 -10.77 27.11 6.65
C GLN A 216 -10.04 27.35 5.32
N SER A 217 -9.76 28.62 5.01
CA SER A 217 -8.91 28.98 3.86
C SER A 217 -7.45 28.59 4.13
N VAL A 218 -6.72 28.23 3.08
CA VAL A 218 -5.31 27.86 3.15
C VAL A 218 -4.45 28.99 2.59
N ASP A 219 -3.81 29.73 3.49
CA ASP A 219 -2.89 30.84 3.15
C ASP A 219 -1.44 30.36 2.94
N GLY A 220 -1.26 29.31 2.14
CA GLY A 220 0.05 28.73 1.80
C GLY A 220 0.43 27.47 2.59
N ALA A 221 1.69 27.05 2.48
CA ALA A 221 2.19 25.89 3.20
C ALA A 221 2.31 26.20 4.71
N GLY A 222 1.84 25.29 5.56
CA GLY A 222 1.78 25.54 6.99
C GLY A 222 0.95 24.54 7.77
N THR A 223 0.65 24.90 9.01
CA THR A 223 -0.10 24.07 9.95
C THR A 223 -1.50 24.63 10.16
N TYR A 224 -2.49 23.77 10.00
CA TYR A 224 -3.91 24.08 10.12
C TYR A 224 -4.54 23.19 11.19
N CYS A 225 -5.47 23.75 11.94
CA CYS A 225 -6.04 23.08 13.11
C CYS A 225 -7.57 23.05 13.04
N PHE A 226 -8.16 21.96 13.53
CA PHE A 226 -9.59 21.82 13.73
C PHE A 226 -9.84 21.42 15.19
N PRO A 227 -10.55 22.25 15.98
CA PRO A 227 -10.97 21.87 17.32
C PRO A 227 -11.90 20.65 17.29
N LEU A 228 -11.68 19.70 18.19
CA LEU A 228 -12.49 18.48 18.32
C LEU A 228 -13.15 18.44 19.71
N PRO A 229 -14.11 19.32 20.03
CA PRO A 229 -14.70 19.41 21.39
C PRO A 229 -15.37 18.12 21.86
N HIS A 230 -15.68 17.20 20.93
CA HIS A 230 -16.27 15.90 21.19
C HIS A 230 -15.42 14.75 20.62
N GLY A 231 -14.14 14.99 20.36
CA GLY A 231 -13.28 14.06 19.63
C GLY A 231 -13.55 14.03 18.12
N LEU A 232 -12.73 13.28 17.39
CA LEU A 232 -12.91 13.10 15.96
C LEU A 232 -14.10 12.17 15.70
N ALA A 233 -15.11 12.68 14.99
CA ALA A 233 -16.29 11.90 14.64
C ALA A 233 -15.94 10.71 13.70
N HIS A 234 -16.73 9.64 13.75
CA HIS A 234 -16.60 8.53 12.81
C HIS A 234 -16.84 8.96 11.37
N ASP A 235 -16.17 8.29 10.45
CA ASP A 235 -16.25 8.54 9.01
C ASP A 235 -15.98 10.01 8.66
N SER A 236 -15.09 10.64 9.42
CA SER A 236 -14.63 12.00 9.14
C SER A 236 -13.76 12.01 7.88
N LEU A 237 -13.86 13.07 7.10
CA LEU A 237 -13.07 13.30 5.89
C LEU A 237 -12.37 14.64 6.01
N LEU A 238 -11.03 14.60 6.05
CA LEU A 238 -10.19 15.79 5.88
C LEU A 238 -9.84 15.92 4.40
N MET A 239 -10.15 17.06 3.81
CA MET A 239 -9.98 17.32 2.38
C MET A 239 -9.29 18.66 2.17
N LEU A 240 -8.14 18.62 1.50
CA LEU A 240 -7.55 19.78 0.86
C LEU A 240 -8.15 19.89 -0.53
N ARG A 241 -8.78 21.02 -0.85
CA ARG A 241 -9.56 21.22 -2.08
C ARG A 241 -9.35 22.61 -2.64
N ARG A 242 -9.57 22.73 -3.95
CA ARG A 242 -9.69 24.01 -4.66
C ARG A 242 -10.96 23.97 -5.50
N GLU A 243 -11.83 24.95 -5.29
CA GLU A 243 -13.16 25.03 -5.94
C GLU A 243 -13.98 23.75 -5.83
N ASN A 244 -14.05 22.92 -6.87
CA ASN A 244 -14.80 21.66 -6.93
C ASN A 244 -13.89 20.44 -7.12
N GLN A 245 -12.58 20.61 -6.95
CA GLN A 245 -11.56 19.57 -7.11
C GLN A 245 -10.83 19.33 -5.80
N TRP A 246 -10.55 18.07 -5.48
CA TRP A 246 -9.67 17.74 -4.37
C TRP A 246 -8.22 17.85 -4.82
N LEU A 247 -7.36 18.33 -3.93
CA LEU A 247 -5.90 18.32 -4.08
C LEU A 247 -5.33 17.12 -3.34
N ASP A 248 -5.72 16.91 -2.08
CA ASP A 248 -5.40 15.70 -1.29
C ASP A 248 -6.49 15.47 -0.24
N TRP A 249 -6.58 14.26 0.32
CA TRP A 249 -7.58 13.97 1.36
C TRP A 249 -7.19 12.78 2.23
N ARG A 250 -7.76 12.67 3.44
CA ARG A 250 -7.73 11.48 4.29
C ARG A 250 -9.11 11.20 4.86
N SER A 251 -9.52 9.94 4.82
CA SER A 251 -10.72 9.47 5.52
C SER A 251 -10.34 8.79 6.81
N PHE A 252 -11.06 9.12 7.88
CA PHE A 252 -10.97 8.53 9.19
C PHE A 252 -12.26 7.75 9.47
N SER A 253 -12.43 6.66 8.74
CA SER A 253 -13.41 5.64 9.13
C SER A 253 -12.95 4.95 10.41
N ALA A 254 -13.86 4.22 11.07
CA ALA A 254 -13.46 3.33 12.17
C ALA A 254 -12.20 2.56 11.75
N PRO A 255 -11.14 2.56 12.58
CA PRO A 255 -9.82 2.10 12.15
C PRO A 255 -9.92 0.71 11.53
N ALA A 256 -9.63 0.65 10.23
CA ALA A 256 -9.51 -0.61 9.50
C ALA A 256 -8.13 -1.17 9.82
N TYR A 257 -8.04 -1.85 10.96
CA TYR A 257 -6.79 -2.40 11.44
C TYR A 257 -6.30 -3.50 10.51
N GLY A 258 -5.07 -3.34 10.05
CA GLY A 258 -4.39 -4.35 9.24
C GLY A 258 -4.07 -3.99 7.79
N ARG A 259 -4.30 -2.75 7.34
CA ARG A 259 -3.68 -2.23 6.11
C ARG A 259 -2.37 -1.49 6.42
N ALA A 260 -1.51 -1.34 5.41
CA ALA A 260 -0.36 -0.44 5.50
C ALA A 260 -0.84 0.92 6.03
N ARG A 261 -0.32 1.33 7.19
CA ARG A 261 -0.69 2.60 7.82
C ARG A 261 -0.26 3.75 6.91
N ASP A 262 -1.18 4.69 6.73
CA ASP A 262 -0.87 5.97 6.13
C ASP A 262 0.17 6.67 7.01
N ALA A 263 1.43 6.70 6.56
CA ALA A 263 2.55 7.18 7.37
C ALA A 263 2.45 8.68 7.70
N SER A 264 1.60 9.43 7.00
CA SER A 264 1.33 10.82 7.33
C SER A 264 0.41 10.99 8.54
N VAL A 265 -0.34 9.96 8.95
CA VAL A 265 -1.32 10.07 10.04
C VAL A 265 -0.74 9.54 11.35
N VAL A 266 -0.55 10.44 12.31
CA VAL A 266 -0.04 10.16 13.65
C VAL A 266 -1.14 10.39 14.67
N TRP A 267 -1.36 9.41 15.54
CA TRP A 267 -2.28 9.52 16.67
C TRP A 267 -1.47 9.75 17.94
N GLU A 268 -1.49 10.99 18.47
CA GLU A 268 -0.80 11.32 19.73
C GLU A 268 -1.70 10.91 20.92
N GLN A 269 -1.54 9.64 21.33
CA GLN A 269 -1.84 8.96 22.63
C GLN A 269 -2.89 9.54 23.62
N LEU A 270 -3.80 8.80 24.28
CA LEU A 270 -4.28 7.40 24.27
C LEU A 270 -5.75 7.37 24.78
N GLY A 271 -6.58 6.42 24.32
CA GLY A 271 -7.85 6.08 24.98
C GLY A 271 -9.13 6.20 24.15
N PRO A 272 -9.40 7.27 23.38
CA PRO A 272 -10.71 7.43 22.71
C PRO A 272 -10.96 6.36 21.64
N GLU A 273 -9.92 5.92 20.95
CA GLU A 273 -9.99 4.83 19.98
C GLU A 273 -10.38 3.50 20.63
N LEU A 274 -10.00 3.27 21.89
CA LEU A 274 -10.34 2.05 22.62
C LEU A 274 -11.84 2.01 22.92
N ASP A 275 -12.42 3.10 23.40
CA ASP A 275 -13.88 3.19 23.63
C ASP A 275 -14.66 3.03 22.33
N ILE A 276 -14.17 3.62 21.24
CA ILE A 276 -14.74 3.49 19.89
C ILE A 276 -14.66 2.04 19.39
N LEU A 277 -13.53 1.38 19.59
CA LEU A 277 -13.32 0.00 19.19
C LEU A 277 -14.24 -0.93 19.98
N LEU A 278 -14.38 -0.68 21.28
CA LEU A 278 -15.24 -1.44 22.18
C LEU A 278 -16.73 -1.16 21.96
N ALA A 279 -17.12 0.04 21.54
CA ALA A 279 -18.51 0.38 21.22
C ALA A 279 -19.11 -0.50 20.12
N ASN A 280 -18.29 -1.00 19.19
CA ASN A 280 -18.69 -1.92 18.13
C ASN A 280 -18.76 -3.39 18.57
N GLY A 281 -18.31 -3.68 19.80
CA GLY A 281 -18.25 -5.01 20.37
C GLY A 281 -17.26 -5.95 19.70
N GLU A 282 -17.07 -7.14 20.29
CA GLU A 282 -16.32 -8.20 19.63
C GLU A 282 -17.01 -8.61 18.34
N GLY A 283 -16.22 -8.91 17.32
CA GLY A 283 -16.77 -9.19 16.01
C GLY A 283 -15.75 -9.70 15.02
N ARG A 284 -16.00 -9.38 13.75
CA ARG A 284 -15.16 -9.83 12.64
C ARG A 284 -13.74 -9.27 12.70
N TYR A 285 -13.55 -8.15 13.37
CA TYR A 285 -12.26 -7.41 13.38
C TYR A 285 -11.73 -7.16 14.79
N LEU A 286 -12.41 -7.65 15.84
CA LEU A 286 -12.04 -7.42 17.22
C LEU A 286 -12.18 -8.70 18.05
N GLU A 287 -11.14 -8.98 18.84
CA GLU A 287 -11.10 -10.02 19.87
C GLU A 287 -10.56 -9.39 21.16
N CYS A 288 -11.25 -9.57 22.29
CA CYS A 288 -10.78 -9.10 23.59
C CYS A 288 -10.27 -10.27 24.44
N LYS A 289 -9.28 -9.98 25.26
CA LYS A 289 -8.71 -10.88 26.25
C LYS A 289 -8.43 -10.09 27.52
N ARG A 290 -8.85 -10.64 28.66
CA ARG A 290 -8.61 -10.00 29.95
C ARG A 290 -7.11 -9.82 30.24
N GLU A 291 -6.32 -10.83 29.91
CA GLU A 291 -4.88 -10.91 30.14
C GLU A 291 -4.23 -11.79 29.06
N VAL A 292 -2.90 -11.80 28.98
CA VAL A 292 -2.17 -12.64 28.01
C VAL A 292 -2.57 -14.10 28.24
N PRO A 293 -3.26 -14.75 27.30
CA PRO A 293 -3.89 -16.03 27.57
C PRO A 293 -2.88 -17.18 27.55
N GLU A 294 -3.18 -18.21 28.33
CA GLU A 294 -2.44 -19.48 28.36
C GLU A 294 -3.32 -20.65 27.91
N GLY A 295 -2.72 -21.84 27.75
CA GLY A 295 -3.42 -23.09 27.45
C GLY A 295 -4.36 -23.00 26.24
N GLU A 296 -5.61 -23.45 26.40
CA GLU A 296 -6.62 -23.41 25.34
C GLU A 296 -7.03 -21.98 24.93
N SER A 297 -6.99 -21.02 25.85
CA SER A 297 -7.28 -19.62 25.53
C SER A 297 -6.22 -19.03 24.60
N ARG A 298 -4.94 -19.38 24.84
CA ARG A 298 -3.83 -19.05 23.92
C ARG A 298 -4.08 -19.59 22.53
N LYS A 299 -4.46 -20.88 22.41
CA LYS A 299 -4.73 -21.51 21.12
C LYS A 299 -5.85 -20.79 20.38
N LYS A 300 -6.94 -20.45 21.06
CA LYS A 300 -8.06 -19.70 20.47
C LYS A 300 -7.60 -18.33 19.95
N MET A 301 -6.86 -17.57 20.76
CA MET A 301 -6.33 -16.27 20.35
C MET A 301 -5.43 -16.37 19.11
N LEU A 302 -4.52 -17.34 19.07
CA LEU A 302 -3.62 -17.55 17.92
C LEU A 302 -4.35 -18.06 16.66
N LYS A 303 -5.46 -18.79 16.81
CA LYS A 303 -6.32 -19.12 15.67
C LYS A 303 -7.03 -17.89 15.13
N THR A 304 -7.47 -16.98 16.01
CA THR A 304 -8.09 -15.70 15.64
C THR A 304 -7.09 -14.78 14.93
N ILE A 305 -5.94 -14.47 15.55
CA ILE A 305 -4.62 -14.59 14.94
C ILE A 305 -4.53 -14.75 13.41
N ALA A 306 -4.34 -16.02 13.04
CA ALA A 306 -4.24 -16.51 11.69
C ALA A 306 -5.48 -16.18 10.84
N ALA A 307 -6.69 -16.20 11.41
CA ALA A 307 -7.91 -15.87 10.69
C ALA A 307 -7.99 -14.40 10.28
N PHE A 308 -7.62 -13.46 11.17
CA PHE A 308 -7.50 -12.04 10.86
C PHE A 308 -6.50 -11.81 9.72
N ALA A 309 -5.31 -12.41 9.84
CA ALA A 309 -4.27 -12.29 8.83
C ALA A 309 -4.70 -12.84 7.45
N SER A 310 -5.47 -13.93 7.45
CA SER A 310 -5.98 -14.59 6.24
C SER A 310 -7.17 -13.87 5.58
N GLN A 311 -7.68 -12.81 6.23
CA GLN A 311 -8.84 -12.04 5.79
C GLN A 311 -8.47 -10.55 5.78
N ASP A 312 -9.38 -9.67 6.18
CA ASP A 312 -9.19 -8.22 6.07
C ASP A 312 -8.39 -7.60 7.23
N GLY A 313 -7.77 -8.42 8.08
CA GLY A 313 -7.07 -7.97 9.29
C GLY A 313 -7.96 -7.96 10.53
N GLY A 314 -7.43 -7.43 11.63
CA GLY A 314 -8.16 -7.28 12.88
C GLY A 314 -7.25 -6.99 14.07
N THR A 315 -7.86 -6.75 15.24
CA THR A 315 -7.15 -6.37 16.46
C THR A 315 -7.48 -7.32 17.59
N VAL A 316 -6.43 -7.73 18.32
CA VAL A 316 -6.57 -8.39 19.61
C VAL A 316 -6.24 -7.38 20.71
N LEU A 317 -7.19 -7.12 21.60
CA LEU A 317 -6.97 -6.30 22.79
C LEU A 317 -6.74 -7.18 24.02
N ILE A 318 -5.67 -6.91 24.76
CA ILE A 318 -5.31 -7.60 26.00
C ILE A 318 -5.37 -6.59 27.15
N GLY A 319 -6.11 -6.91 28.21
CA GLY A 319 -6.49 -5.95 29.27
C GLY A 319 -7.97 -5.53 29.20
N VAL A 320 -8.78 -6.24 28.41
CA VAL A 320 -10.21 -5.98 28.24
C VAL A 320 -10.99 -7.28 28.43
N ARG A 321 -12.04 -7.23 29.25
CA ARG A 321 -12.91 -8.39 29.49
C ARG A 321 -13.86 -8.65 28.31
N ASP A 322 -14.44 -9.85 28.29
CA ASP A 322 -15.44 -10.26 27.28
C ASP A 322 -16.73 -9.40 27.31
N ASP A 323 -17.01 -8.71 28.43
CA ASP A 323 -18.08 -7.71 28.55
C ASP A 323 -17.63 -6.30 28.14
N LEU A 324 -16.50 -6.21 27.44
CA LEU A 324 -15.90 -4.98 26.89
C LEU A 324 -15.43 -3.99 27.98
N GLN A 325 -15.41 -4.43 29.24
CA GLN A 325 -14.88 -3.60 30.32
C GLN A 325 -13.35 -3.59 30.28
N ILE A 326 -12.77 -2.39 30.19
CA ILE A 326 -11.33 -2.17 30.28
C ILE A 326 -10.90 -2.42 31.74
N VAL A 327 -10.05 -3.42 31.95
CA VAL A 327 -9.51 -3.78 33.27
C VAL A 327 -8.02 -3.52 33.40
N GLY A 328 -7.32 -3.37 32.27
CA GLY A 328 -5.88 -3.23 32.22
C GLY A 328 -5.14 -4.57 32.35
N LEU A 329 -3.86 -4.55 32.00
CA LEU A 329 -2.92 -5.63 32.29
C LEU A 329 -2.73 -5.76 33.81
N PRO A 330 -2.41 -6.96 34.32
CA PRO A 330 -2.22 -7.18 35.75
C PRO A 330 -1.23 -6.19 36.40
N ASP A 331 -1.57 -5.67 37.58
CA ASP A 331 -0.74 -4.71 38.33
C ASP A 331 0.68 -5.26 38.56
N GLY A 332 1.69 -4.43 38.30
CA GLY A 332 3.11 -4.81 38.43
C GLY A 332 3.64 -5.72 37.32
N ALA A 333 2.83 -6.04 36.31
CA ALA A 333 3.31 -6.73 35.12
C ALA A 333 4.30 -5.84 34.34
N ASN A 334 5.43 -6.42 33.96
CA ASN A 334 6.32 -5.79 33.00
C ASN A 334 5.69 -5.89 31.60
N VAL A 335 5.24 -4.75 31.08
CA VAL A 335 4.56 -4.65 29.77
C VAL A 335 5.43 -5.18 28.64
N ASP A 336 6.73 -4.84 28.63
CA ASP A 336 7.67 -5.31 27.61
C ASP A 336 7.78 -6.84 27.62
N LYS A 337 7.77 -7.45 28.81
CA LYS A 337 7.78 -8.91 28.95
C LYS A 337 6.51 -9.55 28.37
N GLN A 338 5.34 -8.93 28.57
CA GLN A 338 4.09 -9.41 27.99
C GLN A 338 4.05 -9.26 26.47
N VAL A 339 4.54 -8.14 25.95
CA VAL A 339 4.72 -7.92 24.49
C VAL A 339 5.60 -9.02 23.90
N LEU A 340 6.78 -9.25 24.49
CA LEU A 340 7.70 -10.30 24.06
C LEU A 340 7.09 -11.70 24.13
N GLN A 341 6.28 -11.96 25.16
CA GLN A 341 5.58 -13.23 25.31
C GLN A 341 4.60 -13.45 24.15
N VAL A 342 3.76 -12.47 23.82
CA VAL A 342 2.80 -12.57 22.70
C VAL A 342 3.52 -12.69 21.35
N VAL A 343 4.57 -11.90 21.13
CA VAL A 343 5.43 -11.99 19.94
C VAL A 343 6.01 -13.39 19.77
N GLY A 344 6.54 -13.98 20.84
CA GLY A 344 7.04 -15.36 20.83
C GLY A 344 5.94 -16.36 20.50
N MET A 345 4.77 -16.26 21.15
CA MET A 345 3.62 -17.13 20.86
C MET A 345 3.22 -17.11 19.38
N ILE A 346 3.19 -15.94 18.75
CA ILE A 346 2.85 -15.79 17.33
C ILE A 346 3.92 -16.45 16.46
N ARG A 347 5.19 -16.09 16.67
CA ARG A 347 6.32 -16.61 15.87
C ARG A 347 6.48 -18.12 15.96
N ASP A 348 6.23 -18.70 17.12
CA ASP A 348 6.43 -20.14 17.33
C ASP A 348 5.27 -20.99 16.77
N THR A 349 4.10 -20.38 16.54
CA THR A 349 2.86 -21.13 16.29
C THR A 349 2.23 -20.84 14.92
N LEU A 350 2.46 -19.65 14.34
CA LEU A 350 1.82 -19.24 13.09
C LEU A 350 2.79 -19.28 11.91
N GLU A 351 2.33 -19.84 10.78
CA GLU A 351 3.16 -20.05 9.58
C GLU A 351 2.38 -19.67 8.29
N PRO A 352 2.94 -18.80 7.42
CA PRO A 352 4.09 -17.93 7.72
C PRO A 352 3.78 -17.01 8.90
N VAL A 353 4.79 -16.35 9.48
CA VAL A 353 4.53 -15.38 10.56
C VAL A 353 3.70 -14.21 9.98
N PRO A 354 2.51 -13.92 10.53
CA PRO A 354 1.70 -12.82 10.04
C PRO A 354 2.40 -11.46 10.21
N PRO A 355 2.13 -10.48 9.31
CA PRO A 355 2.46 -9.09 9.57
C PRO A 355 1.54 -8.55 10.69
N TYR A 356 2.13 -7.99 11.74
CA TYR A 356 1.41 -7.35 12.84
C TYR A 356 2.24 -6.25 13.49
N ASP A 357 1.56 -5.32 14.14
CA ASP A 357 2.13 -4.29 15.02
C ASP A 357 1.63 -4.46 16.45
N THR A 358 2.45 -4.08 17.44
CA THR A 358 2.07 -4.09 18.86
C THR A 358 2.04 -2.67 19.40
N ARG A 359 0.96 -2.30 20.10
CA ARG A 359 0.82 -0.98 20.73
C ARG A 359 0.40 -1.12 22.19
N VAL A 360 1.05 -0.35 23.07
CA VAL A 360 0.65 -0.18 24.46
C VAL A 360 -0.24 1.05 24.57
N ILE A 361 -1.42 0.88 25.14
CA ILE A 361 -2.46 1.89 25.29
C ILE A 361 -2.68 2.15 26.78
N ASP A 362 -2.58 3.40 27.24
CA ASP A 362 -3.00 3.81 28.58
C ASP A 362 -4.40 4.41 28.48
N HIS A 363 -5.35 3.89 29.23
CA HIS A 363 -6.71 4.40 29.25
C HIS A 363 -7.18 4.46 30.70
N ASP A 364 -7.44 5.68 31.19
CA ASP A 364 -7.82 5.93 32.59
C ASP A 364 -6.88 5.27 33.62
N GLY A 365 -5.56 5.31 33.37
CA GLY A 365 -4.54 4.71 34.22
C GLY A 365 -4.49 3.18 34.16
N LYS A 366 -5.18 2.56 33.19
CA LYS A 366 -5.12 1.13 32.90
C LYS A 366 -4.35 0.91 31.61
N THR A 367 -3.34 0.06 31.66
CA THR A 367 -2.56 -0.31 30.47
C THR A 367 -3.24 -1.45 29.69
N VAL A 368 -3.41 -1.31 28.39
CA VAL A 368 -3.97 -2.30 27.46
C VAL A 368 -2.96 -2.56 26.35
N LEU A 369 -2.75 -3.82 25.99
CA LEU A 369 -1.89 -4.20 24.86
C LEU A 369 -2.76 -4.51 23.64
N ALA A 370 -2.56 -3.78 22.56
CA ALA A 370 -3.17 -4.04 21.25
C ALA A 370 -2.19 -4.77 20.34
N ILE A 371 -2.65 -5.87 19.73
CA ILE A 371 -1.97 -6.58 18.65
C ILE A 371 -2.78 -6.37 17.38
N GLU A 372 -2.25 -5.58 16.46
CA GLU A 372 -2.92 -5.19 15.23
C GLU A 372 -2.40 -6.05 14.09
N VAL A 373 -3.25 -6.93 13.56
CA VAL A 373 -2.89 -7.95 12.59
C VAL A 373 -3.24 -7.48 11.20
N SER A 374 -2.26 -7.49 10.30
CA SER A 374 -2.46 -7.13 8.91
C SER A 374 -3.12 -8.23 8.10
N GLY A 375 -4.20 -7.85 7.42
CA GLY A 375 -4.91 -8.70 6.47
C GLY A 375 -4.19 -8.73 5.13
N GLY A 376 -4.26 -9.86 4.45
CA GLY A 376 -3.72 -10.00 3.11
C GLY A 376 -4.39 -11.16 2.40
N GLY A 377 -4.39 -11.15 1.07
CA GLY A 377 -4.98 -12.19 0.23
C GLY A 377 -4.28 -13.56 0.32
N GLN A 378 -3.47 -13.85 1.35
CA GLN A 378 -2.83 -15.14 1.56
C GLN A 378 -3.34 -15.82 2.83
N MET A 379 -3.38 -17.15 2.84
CA MET A 379 -3.77 -17.93 4.03
C MET A 379 -2.61 -18.07 5.01
N TYR A 380 -2.90 -17.94 6.31
CA TYR A 380 -1.99 -18.19 7.41
C TYR A 380 -2.46 -19.39 8.23
N ALA A 381 -1.53 -20.27 8.60
CA ALA A 381 -1.82 -21.49 9.33
C ALA A 381 -1.50 -21.35 10.82
N TYR A 382 -2.37 -21.90 11.66
CA TYR A 382 -2.03 -22.29 13.02
C TYR A 382 -1.35 -23.67 12.98
N ARG A 383 -0.15 -23.79 13.55
CA ARG A 383 0.58 -25.06 13.62
C ARG A 383 0.23 -25.81 14.89
N ASP A 384 -0.36 -27.00 14.74
CA ASP A 384 -0.49 -27.99 15.80
C ASP A 384 0.48 -29.15 15.52
N GLY A 385 1.70 -29.04 16.07
CA GLY A 385 2.80 -29.96 15.74
C GLY A 385 3.17 -29.92 14.25
N GLN A 386 2.94 -31.02 13.55
CA GLN A 386 3.20 -31.13 12.11
C GLN A 386 1.99 -30.76 11.24
N ARG A 387 0.83 -30.48 11.85
CA ARG A 387 -0.40 -30.16 11.12
C ARG A 387 -0.57 -28.66 10.98
N ALA A 388 -0.80 -28.21 9.75
CA ALA A 388 -1.26 -26.86 9.45
C ALA A 388 -2.79 -26.82 9.48
N GLU A 389 -3.35 -25.91 10.27
CA GLU A 389 -4.79 -25.70 10.38
C GLU A 389 -5.14 -24.27 9.96
N PHE A 390 -6.12 -24.13 9.08
CA PHE A 390 -6.56 -22.84 8.53
C PHE A 390 -7.91 -22.44 9.10
N TYR A 391 -8.05 -21.17 9.41
CA TYR A 391 -9.23 -20.62 10.08
C TYR A 391 -9.72 -19.35 9.38
N VAL A 392 -11.02 -19.10 9.46
CA VAL A 392 -11.67 -17.86 9.04
C VAL A 392 -12.54 -17.33 10.16
N ARG A 393 -12.66 -16.00 10.23
CA ARG A 393 -13.50 -15.28 11.18
C ARG A 393 -14.85 -15.00 10.54
N VAL A 394 -15.92 -15.39 11.23
CA VAL A 394 -17.31 -15.16 10.84
C VAL A 394 -18.04 -14.53 12.03
N GLY A 395 -18.24 -13.21 11.98
CA GLY A 395 -18.66 -12.44 13.15
C GLY A 395 -17.63 -12.58 14.29
N PRO A 396 -18.03 -12.84 15.54
CA PRO A 396 -17.11 -13.04 16.65
C PRO A 396 -16.51 -14.47 16.72
N ASN A 397 -16.86 -15.36 15.78
CA ASN A 397 -16.43 -16.76 15.84
C ASN A 397 -15.29 -17.03 14.87
N THR A 398 -14.26 -17.73 15.34
CA THR A 398 -13.18 -18.29 14.51
C THR A 398 -13.51 -19.75 14.22
N VAL A 399 -13.70 -20.11 12.95
CA VAL A 399 -14.09 -21.46 12.51
C VAL A 399 -13.08 -22.05 11.52
N PRO A 400 -12.94 -23.39 11.44
CA PRO A 400 -12.08 -24.00 10.43
C PRO A 400 -12.48 -23.58 9.02
N ALA A 401 -11.50 -23.16 8.23
CA ALA A 401 -11.71 -22.74 6.86
C ALA A 401 -12.17 -23.93 5.99
N ARG A 402 -13.16 -23.69 5.14
CA ARG A 402 -13.64 -24.68 4.17
C ARG A 402 -12.66 -24.78 3.00
N PRO A 403 -12.62 -25.92 2.28
CA PRO A 403 -11.70 -26.11 1.16
C PRO A 403 -11.72 -25.01 0.10
N HIS A 404 -12.91 -24.43 -0.20
CA HIS A 404 -13.02 -23.35 -1.18
C HIS A 404 -12.49 -22.00 -0.67
N GLU A 405 -12.56 -21.73 0.64
CA GLU A 405 -12.02 -20.52 1.29
C GLU A 405 -10.49 -20.60 1.31
N ILE A 406 -9.97 -21.77 1.69
CA ILE A 406 -8.54 -22.10 1.61
C ILE A 406 -8.04 -21.91 0.17
N ALA A 407 -8.74 -22.50 -0.81
CA ALA A 407 -8.38 -22.37 -2.22
C ALA A 407 -8.52 -20.94 -2.76
N ALA A 408 -9.40 -20.10 -2.20
CA ALA A 408 -9.48 -18.68 -2.58
C ALA A 408 -8.27 -17.89 -2.04
N GLY A 409 -7.91 -18.10 -0.78
CA GLY A 409 -6.75 -17.44 -0.17
C GLY A 409 -5.40 -17.94 -0.69
N PHE A 410 -5.31 -19.15 -1.25
CA PHE A 410 -4.12 -19.59 -1.99
C PHE A 410 -4.13 -19.21 -3.48
N ARG A 411 -5.30 -18.90 -4.06
CA ARG A 411 -5.38 -18.30 -5.41
C ARG A 411 -5.03 -16.81 -5.41
N GLN A 412 -5.12 -16.17 -4.25
CA GLN A 412 -4.72 -14.77 -4.03
C GLN A 412 -3.32 -14.64 -3.40
N ALA A 413 -2.68 -15.76 -3.03
CA ALA A 413 -1.25 -15.80 -2.73
C ALA A 413 -0.43 -15.67 -4.04
N PRO A 414 0.75 -14.99 -4.00
CA PRO A 414 1.51 -14.67 -5.20
C PRO A 414 1.89 -15.95 -5.95
N THR A 415 1.81 -15.89 -7.27
CA THR A 415 2.28 -16.95 -8.18
C THR A 415 3.70 -17.35 -7.79
N GLY A 416 3.88 -18.60 -7.35
CA GLY A 416 5.18 -19.19 -7.04
C GLY A 416 4.99 -20.32 -6.04
N THR A 417 5.55 -21.52 -6.17
CA THR A 417 6.56 -22.09 -7.07
C THR A 417 6.34 -23.60 -6.95
N THR A 418 6.47 -24.39 -8.03
CA THR A 418 6.63 -25.84 -7.88
C THR A 418 7.82 -26.31 -8.71
N PHE A 419 8.91 -26.58 -7.97
CA PHE A 419 10.17 -27.29 -8.24
C PHE A 419 11.08 -26.89 -9.41
#